data_AF-A0AAF0HWP2-F1
#
_entry.id   AF-A0AAF0HWP2-F1
#
_cell.length_a   1.000
_cell.length_b   1.000
_cell.length_c   1.000
_cell.angle_alpha   90.00
_cell.angle_beta   90.00
_cell.angle_gamma   90.00
#
_symmetry.space_group_name_H-M   'P 1'
#
loop_
_entity.id
_entity.type
_entity.pdbx_description
1 polymer ?
#
loop_
_entity_poly.entity_id
_entity_poly.type
_entity_poly.pdbx_seq_one_letter_code
_entity_poly.pdbx_strand_id
1 'polypeptide(L)'
;MTVRQTEDAIVLEGRCGVEDAEGLLLALQEHPGAVVDAAGVQKLHMAVAQILFALRPAIRSMPDSPFLEQNIFRPILSDSDRQPKTA
;
A
#
# COMPACT_ATOMS: atom_id res chain seq x y z
N MET A 1 3.57 -14.91 -3.49
CA MET A 1 2.59 -14.18 -2.67
C MET A 1 3.35 -13.05 -2.02
N THR A 2 3.07 -11.80 -2.39
CA THR A 2 3.84 -10.64 -1.88
C THR A 2 3.11 -9.87 -0.79
N VAL A 3 1.82 -10.18 -0.60
CA VAL A 3 0.99 -9.67 0.50
C VAL A 3 0.93 -10.74 1.58
N ARG A 4 1.34 -10.38 2.80
CA ARG A 4 1.26 -11.26 3.96
C ARG A 4 0.69 -10.51 5.15
N GLN A 5 -0.35 -11.06 5.77
CA GLN A 5 -0.87 -10.53 7.02
C GLN A 5 -0.05 -11.05 8.21
N THR A 6 0.20 -10.17 9.16
CA THR A 6 0.77 -10.48 10.48
C THR A 6 -0.18 -9.97 11.56
N GLU A 7 0.11 -10.25 12.82
CA GLU A 7 -0.67 -9.74 13.95
C GLU A 7 -0.73 -8.20 13.96
N ASP A 8 0.33 -7.52 13.52
CA ASP A 8 0.48 -6.07 13.67
C ASP A 8 0.42 -5.27 12.36
N ALA A 9 0.47 -5.94 11.20
CA ALA A 9 0.64 -5.28 9.90
C ALA A 9 0.27 -6.16 8.70
N ILE A 10 -0.02 -5.49 7.58
CA ILE A 10 -0.03 -6.08 6.24
C ILE A 10 1.34 -5.79 5.61
N VAL A 11 2.11 -6.84 5.34
CA VAL A 11 3.45 -6.75 4.77
C VAL A 11 3.38 -6.89 3.26
N LEU A 12 4.00 -5.95 2.55
CA LEU A 12 4.24 -5.99 1.11
C LEU A 12 5.72 -6.21 0.84
N GLU A 13 6.08 -7.27 0.12
CA GLU A 13 7.47 -7.63 -0.12
C GLU A 13 7.76 -8.22 -1.51
N GLY A 14 8.93 -7.91 -2.08
CA GLY A 14 9.34 -8.38 -3.40
C GLY A 14 8.62 -7.67 -4.54
N ARG A 15 8.16 -8.42 -5.54
CA ARG A 15 7.55 -7.87 -6.76
C ARG A 15 6.03 -8.00 -6.70
N CYS A 16 5.36 -6.98 -6.19
CA CYS A 16 3.91 -6.95 -6.06
C CYS A 16 3.24 -6.84 -7.44
N GLY A 17 2.66 -7.94 -7.90
CA GLY A 17 2.01 -8.09 -9.20
C GLY A 17 0.56 -7.61 -9.21
N VAL A 18 -0.14 -7.86 -10.32
CA VAL A 18 -1.58 -7.54 -10.43
C VAL A 18 -2.43 -8.49 -9.57
N GLU A 19 -1.98 -9.74 -9.46
CA GLU A 19 -2.56 -10.81 -8.67
C GLU A 19 -2.59 -10.52 -7.17
N ASP A 20 -1.71 -9.64 -6.68
CA ASP A 20 -1.63 -9.23 -5.28
C ASP A 20 -2.66 -8.15 -4.92
N ALA A 21 -3.29 -7.50 -5.91
CA ALA A 21 -4.21 -6.38 -5.70
C ALA A 21 -5.47 -6.82 -4.93
N GLU A 22 -6.10 -7.92 -5.34
CA GLU A 22 -7.31 -8.42 -4.65
C GLU A 22 -7.02 -8.81 -3.19
N GLY A 23 -5.90 -9.50 -2.95
CA GLY A 23 -5.47 -9.88 -1.61
C GLY A 23 -5.22 -8.68 -0.70
N LEU A 24 -4.58 -7.63 -1.22
CA LEU A 24 -4.38 -6.39 -0.47
C LEU A 24 -5.70 -5.67 -0.16
N LEU A 25 -6.60 -5.57 -1.15
CA LEU A 25 -7.91 -4.93 -0.97
C LEU A 25 -8.72 -5.63 0.12
N LEU A 26 -8.81 -6.97 0.05
CA LEU A 26 -9.53 -7.76 1.03
C LEU A 26 -8.93 -7.59 2.44
N ALA A 27 -7.62 -7.70 2.58
CA ALA A 27 -6.94 -7.55 3.87
C ALA A 27 -7.19 -6.18 4.52
N LEU A 28 -7.17 -5.10 3.73
CA LEU A 28 -7.43 -3.74 4.20
C LEU A 28 -8.92 -3.49 4.51
N GLN A 29 -9.84 -4.14 3.82
CA GLN A 29 -11.27 -4.05 4.12
C GLN A 29 -11.65 -4.82 5.39
N GLU A 30 -11.05 -5.99 5.60
CA GLU A 30 -11.25 -6.80 6.81
C GLU A 30 -10.60 -6.14 8.03
N HIS A 31 -9.53 -5.35 7.83
CA HIS A 31 -8.80 -4.68 8.90
C HIS A 31 -8.58 -3.18 8.57
N PRO A 32 -9.61 -2.32 8.69
CA PRO A 32 -9.55 -0.90 8.28
C PRO A 32 -8.52 -0.04 9.02
N GLY A 33 -7.93 -0.53 10.11
CA GLY A 33 -6.85 0.12 10.86
C GLY A 33 -5.47 -0.53 10.66
N ALA A 34 -5.36 -1.54 9.81
CA ALA A 34 -4.09 -2.23 9.59
C ALA A 34 -3.04 -1.28 9.01
N VAL A 35 -1.83 -1.35 9.57
CA VAL A 35 -0.68 -0.63 9.06
C VAL A 35 -0.03 -1.45 7.96
N VAL A 36 0.36 -0.80 6.86
CA VAL A 36 1.10 -1.44 5.77
C VAL A 36 2.60 -1.26 5.99
N ASP A 37 3.35 -2.35 5.99
CA ASP A 37 4.81 -2.34 5.93
C ASP A 37 5.27 -2.60 4.49
N ALA A 38 5.94 -1.62 3.89
CA ALA A 38 6.38 -1.67 2.51
C ALA A 38 7.91 -1.72 2.35
N ALA A 39 8.66 -2.00 3.42
CA ALA A 39 10.13 -2.05 3.38
C ALA A 39 10.65 -3.01 2.30
N GLY A 40 10.01 -4.17 2.14
CA GLY A 40 10.44 -5.20 1.20
C GLY A 40 10.06 -4.96 -0.26
N VAL A 41 9.31 -3.90 -0.60
CA VAL A 41 8.78 -3.73 -1.96
C VAL A 41 9.89 -3.37 -2.96
N GLN A 42 10.07 -4.21 -3.96
CA GLN A 42 11.02 -4.03 -5.06
C GLN A 42 10.33 -3.53 -6.34
N LYS A 43 9.08 -3.96 -6.57
CA LYS A 43 8.23 -3.49 -7.66
C LYS A 43 6.77 -3.46 -7.21
N LEU A 44 6.03 -2.51 -7.73
CA LEU A 44 4.62 -2.31 -7.42
C LEU A 44 3.82 -2.16 -8.71
N HIS A 45 2.88 -3.07 -8.94
CA HIS A 45 1.92 -2.93 -10.02
C HIS A 45 0.96 -1.77 -9.74
N MET A 46 0.50 -1.07 -10.79
CA MET A 46 -0.36 0.10 -10.63
C MET A 46 -1.70 -0.20 -9.94
N ALA A 47 -2.25 -1.40 -10.09
CA ALA A 47 -3.45 -1.82 -9.36
C ALA A 47 -3.25 -1.83 -7.83
N VAL A 48 -2.09 -2.31 -7.36
CA VAL A 48 -1.73 -2.31 -5.93
C VAL A 48 -1.54 -0.86 -5.45
N ALA A 49 -0.87 -0.02 -6.24
CA ALA A 49 -0.73 1.39 -5.94
C ALA A 49 -2.09 2.09 -5.83
N GLN A 50 -3.02 1.83 -6.76
CA GLN A 50 -4.37 2.40 -6.76
C GLN A 50 -5.15 2.07 -5.48
N ILE A 51 -5.01 0.84 -4.97
CA ILE A 51 -5.64 0.46 -3.69
C ILE A 51 -5.05 1.25 -2.54
N LEU A 52 -3.72 1.38 -2.47
CA LEU A 52 -3.06 2.18 -1.44
C LEU A 52 -3.48 3.66 -1.52
N PHE A 53 -3.60 4.23 -2.73
CA PHE A 53 -4.11 5.59 -2.93
C PHE A 53 -5.57 5.78 -2.53
N ALA A 54 -6.40 4.77 -2.81
CA ALA A 54 -7.84 4.82 -2.53
C ALA A 54 -8.15 4.65 -1.04
N LEU A 55 -7.49 3.70 -0.37
CA LEU A 55 -7.76 3.36 1.02
C LEU A 55 -6.86 4.11 2.02
N ARG A 56 -5.71 4.62 1.56
CA ARG A 56 -4.75 5.40 2.36
C ARG A 56 -4.44 4.79 3.73
N PRO A 57 -4.01 3.52 3.78
CA PRO A 57 -3.60 2.93 5.04
C PRO A 57 -2.40 3.70 5.62
N ALA A 58 -2.22 3.60 6.93
CA ALA A 58 -0.98 4.05 7.55
C ALA A 58 0.19 3.22 7.01
N ILE A 59 1.28 3.87 6.59
CA ILE A 59 2.49 3.20 6.10
C ILE A 59 3.55 3.25 7.21
N ARG A 60 4.03 2.09 7.67
CA ARG A 60 5.06 1.97 8.71
C ARG A 60 6.46 2.24 8.17
N SER A 61 6.79 1.59 7.05
CA SER A 61 8.14 1.56 6.49
C SER A 61 8.07 1.74 4.99
N MET A 62 9.05 2.45 4.43
CA MET A 62 9.13 2.77 3.01
C MET A 62 9.97 1.75 2.24
N PRO A 63 9.69 1.52 0.94
CA PRO A 63 10.55 0.73 0.09
C PRO A 63 11.94 1.37 -0.06
N ASP A 64 13.00 0.56 -0.13
CA ASP A 64 14.38 1.04 -0.37
C ASP A 64 14.56 1.70 -1.74
N SER A 65 13.67 1.43 -2.69
CA SER A 65 13.72 2.00 -4.04
C SER A 65 13.35 3.49 -4.02
N PRO A 66 14.27 4.43 -4.35
CA PRO A 66 13.99 5.87 -4.30
C PRO A 66 12.84 6.30 -5.21
N PHE A 67 12.67 5.62 -6.36
CA PHE A 67 11.56 5.89 -7.28
C PHE A 67 10.19 5.63 -6.63
N LEU A 68 10.02 4.46 -6.01
CA LEU A 68 8.80 4.07 -5.32
C LEU A 68 8.52 4.97 -4.12
N GLU A 69 9.54 5.23 -3.29
CA GLU A 69 9.40 6.14 -2.15
C GLU A 69 8.89 7.52 -2.61
N GLN A 70 9.58 8.14 -3.55
CA GLN A 70 9.33 9.53 -3.94
C GLN A 70 8.04 9.71 -4.75
N ASN A 71 7.74 8.79 -5.66
CA ASN A 71 6.68 8.97 -6.65
C ASN A 71 5.40 8.21 -6.32
N ILE A 72 5.44 7.25 -5.40
CA ILE A 72 4.26 6.46 -5.01
C ILE A 72 3.93 6.66 -3.54
N PHE A 73 4.85 6.35 -2.63
CA PHE A 73 4.53 6.29 -1.20
C PHE A 73 4.48 7.66 -0.51
N ARG A 74 5.37 8.60 -0.85
CA ARG A 74 5.29 9.97 -0.33
C ARG A 74 3.96 10.66 -0.71
N PRO A 75 3.48 10.57 -1.96
CA PRO A 75 2.15 11.05 -2.31
C PRO A 75 1.01 10.44 -1.49
N ILE A 76 1.04 9.13 -1.21
CA ILE A 76 0.03 8.46 -0.34
C ILE A 76 -0.01 9.09 1.06
N LEU A 77 1.15 9.47 1.61
CA LEU A 77 1.24 10.13 2.92
C LEU A 77 0.91 11.63 2.90
N SER A 78 0.85 12.25 1.73
CA SER A 78 0.68 13.69 1.60
C SER A 78 -0.80 14.08 1.71
N ASP A 79 -1.08 15.15 2.46
CA ASP A 79 -2.44 15.60 2.73
C ASP A 79 -3.11 16.33 1.56
N SER A 80 -2.36 16.64 0.51
CA SER A 80 -2.82 17.47 -0.61
C SER A 80 -4.02 16.87 -1.36
N ASP A 81 -4.20 15.56 -1.33
CA ASP A 81 -5.31 14.87 -1.99
C ASP A 81 -6.48 14.55 -1.05
N ARG A 82 -6.53 15.07 0.19
CA ARG A 82 -7.58 14.77 1.21
C ARG A 82 -9.01 15.17 0.83
N GLN A 83 -9.28 15.72 -0.35
CA GLN A 83 -10.66 15.97 -0.75
C GLN A 83 -11.43 14.65 -0.86
N PRO A 84 -12.45 14.42 -0.02
CA PRO A 84 -13.30 13.25 -0.18
C PRO A 84 -13.94 13.32 -1.56
N LYS A 85 -13.95 12.21 -2.30
CA LYS A 85 -14.88 12.07 -3.43
C LYS A 85 -16.28 12.18 -2.85
N THR A 86 -16.89 13.34 -2.97
CA THR A 86 -18.32 13.53 -2.77
C THR A 86 -19.03 12.54 -3.68
N ALA A 87 -19.78 11.62 -3.06
CA ALA A 87 -20.68 10.69 -3.75
C ALA A 87 -21.87 11.44 -4.35
#